data_AF-G0EX31-F1
#
_entry.id   AF-G0EX31-F1
#
_cell.length_a   1.000
_cell.length_b   1.000
_cell.length_c   1.000
_cell.angle_alpha   90.00
_cell.angle_beta   90.00
_cell.angle_gamma   90.00
#
_symmetry.space_group_name_H-M   'P 1'
#
loop_
_entity.id
_entity.type
_entity.pdbx_description
1 polymer ?
#
loop_
_entity_poly.entity_id
_entity_poly.type
_entity_poly.pdbx_seq_one_letter_code
_entity_poly.pdbx_strand_id
1 'polypeptide(L)'
;MSEALCLASAAELQQRIRRKEISPVELTAAVLARAERLQPVLNCFITLCADEAMAAARAAEAEVMSGRPLPPLHGIPFTAKDIVNTRGVRTTFGAVPMRDNVPAEDAVAVARLRAQGAILVGKTTTPEFGSKCLTDSPLFGRTRNAWHAARTSGGSSGGAAVAVASGIAPLAVATDGGGSTRIPAACNGVVGIKQSQGVIPHSQAQDLFGNQTYVTPTTRTVADTGLMLQAMAGEHACDPWSIGVPAADYVAAAQPQGDLRGRRILYCLATPGRPVSADVARAFEASLDKLRALGAELVPFGGEGFDVEPIWRAINHTVWRTRFAPIVAQHREALSPTFVRQVESAAAFTAVEYQQAMFERSQLFLRVQALLGRADLLAMPTITRTALPLEQDLFGQIEIDGQDYPDVRANWFPWTMPFNMTGHPAISLPCGFGSDGLPIGLQLVGQFRGDAQLLRAAALYESVHDLTGQWPTLPRHPLNIVP
;
A
#
# COMPACT_ATOMS: atom_id res chain seq x y z
N MET A 1 6.50 13.46 25.61
CA MET A 1 6.22 12.01 25.77
C MET A 1 5.33 11.47 24.66
N SER A 2 4.15 12.03 24.39
CA SER A 2 3.21 11.51 23.37
C SER A 2 3.77 11.44 21.94
N GLU A 3 4.58 12.41 21.51
CA GLU A 3 5.17 12.38 20.15
C GLU A 3 6.14 11.21 19.96
N ALA A 4 6.98 10.89 20.95
CA ALA A 4 7.92 9.78 20.83
C ALA A 4 7.20 8.42 20.67
N LEU A 5 6.03 8.26 21.29
CA LEU A 5 5.21 7.05 21.11
C LEU A 5 4.69 6.91 19.68
N CYS A 6 4.29 8.03 19.07
CA CYS A 6 3.76 8.08 17.71
C CYS A 6 4.82 7.79 16.63
N LEU A 7 6.11 7.97 16.96
CA LEU A 7 7.21 7.74 16.03
C LEU A 7 7.93 6.40 16.25
N ALA A 8 7.53 5.64 17.27
CA ALA A 8 8.09 4.31 17.53
C ALA A 8 7.50 3.26 16.58
N SER A 9 8.29 2.24 16.25
CA SER A 9 7.82 1.09 15.46
C SER A 9 6.82 0.23 16.24
N ALA A 10 5.92 -0.48 15.56
CA ALA A 10 5.04 -1.45 16.22
C ALA A 10 5.84 -2.54 16.96
N ALA A 11 6.96 -2.98 16.40
CA ALA A 11 7.88 -3.93 17.04
C ALA A 11 8.42 -3.41 18.38
N GLU A 12 8.82 -2.14 18.44
CA GLU A 12 9.28 -1.51 19.70
C GLU A 12 8.11 -1.35 20.68
N LEU A 13 6.99 -0.80 20.23
CA LEU A 13 5.80 -0.55 21.05
C LEU A 13 5.28 -1.85 21.69
N GLN A 14 5.29 -2.95 20.94
CA GLN A 14 4.90 -4.28 21.44
C GLN A 14 5.75 -4.70 22.64
N GLN A 15 7.08 -4.52 22.55
CA GLN A 15 8.00 -4.88 23.64
C GLN A 15 7.79 -3.99 24.87
N ARG A 16 7.60 -2.68 24.66
CA ARG A 16 7.38 -1.72 25.74
C ARG A 16 6.05 -1.98 26.48
N ILE A 17 4.98 -2.34 25.76
CA ILE A 17 3.70 -2.75 26.37
C ILE A 17 3.89 -4.03 27.20
N ARG A 18 4.57 -5.05 26.64
CA ARG A 18 4.82 -6.31 27.36
C ARG A 18 5.63 -6.13 28.64
N ARG A 19 6.57 -5.18 28.64
CA ARG A 19 7.37 -4.79 29.81
C ARG A 19 6.66 -3.82 30.75
N LYS A 20 5.42 -3.42 30.43
CA LYS A 20 4.61 -2.44 31.18
C LYS A 20 5.29 -1.06 31.29
N GLU A 21 6.16 -0.73 30.33
CA GLU A 21 6.83 0.56 30.23
C GLU A 21 5.90 1.64 29.65
N ILE A 22 4.90 1.22 28.86
CA ILE A 22 3.84 2.06 28.31
C ILE A 22 2.50 1.31 28.39
N SER A 23 1.41 2.05 28.49
CA SER A 23 0.04 1.48 28.45
C SER A 23 -0.54 1.51 27.03
N PRO A 24 -1.32 0.50 26.61
CA PRO A 24 -2.17 0.60 25.40
C PRO A 24 -3.08 1.83 25.41
N VAL A 25 -3.56 2.28 26.58
CA VAL A 25 -4.38 3.48 26.75
C VAL A 25 -3.58 4.74 26.44
N GLU A 26 -2.36 4.84 26.99
CA GLU A 26 -1.46 5.96 26.72
C GLU A 26 -1.11 6.06 25.23
N LEU A 27 -0.76 4.92 24.61
CA LEU A 27 -0.43 4.84 23.20
C LEU A 27 -1.62 5.22 22.30
N THR A 28 -2.80 4.66 22.57
CA THR A 28 -4.00 4.92 21.76
C THR A 28 -4.43 6.38 21.88
N ALA A 29 -4.38 6.96 23.08
CA ALA A 29 -4.67 8.37 23.29
C ALA A 29 -3.70 9.29 22.54
N ALA A 30 -2.40 8.97 22.54
CA ALA A 30 -1.39 9.73 21.80
C ALA A 30 -1.64 9.69 20.28
N VAL A 31 -1.97 8.51 19.75
CA VAL A 31 -2.32 8.29 18.33
C VAL A 31 -3.56 9.08 17.93
N LEU A 32 -4.65 9.00 18.71
CA LEU A 32 -5.90 9.71 18.41
C LEU A 32 -5.71 11.23 18.46
N ALA A 33 -5.03 11.76 19.48
CA ALA A 33 -4.73 13.19 19.58
C ALA A 33 -3.89 13.68 18.39
N ARG A 34 -2.95 12.85 17.90
CA ARG A 34 -2.17 13.15 16.70
C ARG A 34 -3.03 13.09 15.43
N ALA A 35 -3.93 12.13 15.32
CA ALA A 35 -4.87 12.01 14.21
C ALA A 35 -5.74 13.27 14.10
N GLU A 36 -6.38 13.67 15.20
CA GLU A 36 -7.23 14.87 15.27
C GLU A 36 -6.48 16.14 14.89
N ARG A 37 -5.26 16.31 15.40
CA ARG A 37 -4.42 17.48 15.09
C ARG A 37 -4.03 17.57 13.61
N LEU A 38 -3.75 16.44 12.98
CA LEU A 38 -3.25 16.40 11.61
C LEU A 38 -4.37 16.31 10.56
N GLN A 39 -5.56 15.85 10.94
CA GLN A 39 -6.68 15.63 10.03
C GLN A 39 -7.07 16.90 9.23
N PRO A 40 -7.16 18.11 9.80
CA PRO A 40 -7.47 19.33 9.03
C PRO A 40 -6.42 19.65 7.95
N VAL A 41 -5.17 19.22 8.14
CA VAL A 41 -4.06 19.49 7.22
C VAL A 41 -3.96 18.39 6.17
N LEU A 42 -3.89 17.13 6.60
CA LEU A 42 -3.56 15.99 5.75
C LEU A 42 -4.80 15.29 5.18
N ASN A 43 -5.93 15.36 5.90
CA ASN A 43 -7.21 14.78 5.51
C ASN A 43 -7.09 13.30 5.10
N CYS A 44 -6.56 12.46 6.00
CA CYS A 44 -6.27 11.06 5.73
C CYS A 44 -7.30 10.07 6.30
N PHE A 45 -8.29 10.55 7.07
CA PHE A 45 -9.38 9.74 7.62
C PHE A 45 -10.76 10.09 7.04
N ILE A 46 -11.60 9.08 6.87
CA ILE A 46 -13.04 9.22 6.62
C ILE A 46 -13.83 9.07 7.92
N THR A 47 -13.40 8.15 8.78
CA THR A 47 -14.00 7.90 10.09
C THR A 47 -12.89 7.69 11.12
N LEU A 48 -12.90 8.42 12.22
CA LEU A 48 -12.08 8.14 13.39
C LEU A 48 -12.94 7.37 14.41
N CYS A 49 -12.38 6.31 14.99
CA CYS A 49 -13.09 5.42 15.93
C CYS A 49 -12.61 5.68 17.36
N ALA A 50 -12.62 6.95 17.80
CA ALA A 50 -11.96 7.36 19.03
C ALA A 50 -12.49 6.63 20.28
N ASP A 51 -13.82 6.56 20.42
CA ASP A 51 -14.46 5.94 21.57
C ASP A 51 -14.24 4.42 21.59
N GLU A 52 -14.43 3.74 20.46
CA GLU A 52 -14.20 2.29 20.35
C GLU A 52 -12.73 1.93 20.54
N ALA A 53 -11.81 2.74 20.01
CA ALA A 53 -10.37 2.55 20.17
C ALA A 53 -9.97 2.70 21.64
N MET A 54 -10.45 3.72 22.34
CA MET A 54 -10.16 3.92 23.75
C MET A 54 -10.79 2.84 24.65
N ALA A 55 -11.99 2.35 24.30
CA ALA A 55 -12.59 1.21 24.99
C ALA A 55 -11.75 -0.07 24.80
N ALA A 56 -11.31 -0.35 23.57
CA ALA A 56 -10.42 -1.47 23.27
C ALA A 56 -9.05 -1.35 23.97
N ALA A 57 -8.51 -0.14 24.06
CA ALA A 57 -7.25 0.13 24.76
C ALA A 57 -7.33 -0.16 26.27
N ARG A 58 -8.44 0.23 26.93
CA ARG A 58 -8.67 -0.08 28.35
C ARG A 58 -8.80 -1.59 28.58
N ALA A 59 -9.50 -2.29 27.69
CA ALA A 59 -9.57 -3.75 27.75
C ALA A 59 -8.17 -4.37 27.57
N ALA A 60 -7.41 -3.92 26.58
CA ALA A 60 -6.05 -4.41 26.33
C ALA A 60 -5.12 -4.17 27.53
N GLU A 61 -5.18 -3.00 28.18
CA GLU A 61 -4.43 -2.69 29.40
C GLU A 61 -4.78 -3.64 30.56
N ALA A 62 -6.07 -3.92 30.79
CA ALA A 62 -6.49 -4.87 31.82
C ALA A 62 -5.87 -6.27 31.58
N GLU A 63 -5.78 -6.70 30.32
CA GLU A 63 -5.13 -7.97 29.97
C GLU A 63 -3.62 -7.94 30.21
N VAL A 64 -2.93 -6.84 29.86
CA VAL A 64 -1.51 -6.63 30.18
C VAL A 64 -1.26 -6.75 31.69
N MET A 65 -2.14 -6.16 32.50
CA MET A 65 -2.02 -6.21 33.96
C MET A 65 -2.29 -7.60 34.54
N SER A 66 -3.15 -8.40 33.90
CA SER A 66 -3.43 -9.79 34.30
C SER A 66 -2.24 -10.74 34.17
N GLY A 67 -1.21 -10.38 33.38
CA GLY A 67 -0.02 -11.20 33.16
C GLY A 67 -0.23 -12.45 32.28
N ARG A 68 -1.41 -12.59 31.67
CA ARG A 68 -1.67 -13.66 30.68
C ARG A 68 -0.79 -13.49 29.44
N PRO A 69 -0.47 -14.57 28.71
CA PRO A 69 0.23 -14.48 27.43
C PRO A 69 -0.53 -13.56 26.47
N LEU A 70 0.16 -12.54 25.95
CA LEU A 70 -0.42 -11.54 25.05
C LEU A 70 -0.15 -11.92 23.59
N PRO A 71 -1.12 -11.70 22.69
CA PRO A 71 -0.90 -11.91 21.28
C PRO A 71 0.17 -10.95 20.70
N PRO A 72 0.77 -11.27 19.54
CA PRO A 72 1.80 -10.48 18.88
C PRO A 72 1.49 -8.99 18.65
N LEU A 73 0.24 -8.57 18.42
CA LEU A 73 -0.09 -7.16 18.14
C LEU A 73 -0.90 -6.52 19.27
N HIS A 74 -0.84 -7.09 20.47
CA HIS A 74 -1.66 -6.65 21.61
C HIS A 74 -1.45 -5.17 21.94
N GLY A 75 -2.53 -4.40 21.87
CA GLY A 75 -2.53 -2.97 22.18
C GLY A 75 -1.94 -2.06 21.09
N ILE A 76 -1.54 -2.61 19.93
CA ILE A 76 -0.96 -1.82 18.84
C ILE A 76 -2.04 -1.16 17.98
N PRO A 77 -2.03 0.18 17.81
CA PRO A 77 -2.95 0.88 16.93
C PRO A 77 -2.75 0.54 15.45
N PHE A 78 -3.85 0.36 14.72
CA PHE A 78 -3.84 0.25 13.26
C PHE A 78 -4.99 1.01 12.60
N THR A 79 -4.82 1.37 11.34
CA THR A 79 -5.88 1.94 10.49
C THR A 79 -6.30 0.96 9.41
N ALA A 80 -7.50 1.11 8.86
CA ALA A 80 -7.96 0.32 7.74
C ALA A 80 -8.51 1.20 6.62
N LYS A 81 -8.06 1.00 5.38
CA LYS A 81 -8.60 1.69 4.21
C LYS A 81 -10.11 1.53 4.12
N ASP A 82 -10.80 2.60 3.77
CA ASP A 82 -12.28 2.68 3.72
C ASP A 82 -12.93 1.86 2.58
N ILE A 83 -12.17 0.99 1.92
CA ILE A 83 -12.69 -0.05 1.00
C ILE A 83 -12.72 -1.44 1.65
N VAL A 84 -12.02 -1.61 2.78
CA VAL A 84 -11.91 -2.87 3.51
C VAL A 84 -13.02 -2.91 4.55
N ASN A 85 -13.86 -3.93 4.50
CA ASN A 85 -15.00 -4.06 5.41
C ASN A 85 -14.54 -4.16 6.87
N THR A 86 -15.23 -3.45 7.74
CA THR A 86 -15.00 -3.45 9.18
C THR A 86 -16.35 -3.48 9.87
N ARG A 87 -16.60 -4.52 10.67
CA ARG A 87 -17.85 -4.73 11.37
C ARG A 87 -18.15 -3.56 12.30
N GLY A 88 -19.34 -2.97 12.13
CA GLY A 88 -19.83 -1.89 12.98
C GLY A 88 -19.14 -0.55 12.77
N VAL A 89 -18.22 -0.43 11.80
CA VAL A 89 -17.56 0.83 11.46
C VAL A 89 -17.89 1.20 10.02
N ARG A 90 -18.37 2.43 9.86
CA ARG A 90 -18.73 2.98 8.55
C ARG A 90 -17.61 2.77 7.52
N THR A 91 -17.97 2.11 6.41
CA THR A 91 -17.06 1.78 5.31
C THR A 91 -17.69 2.27 4.01
N THR A 92 -17.29 3.46 3.56
CA THR A 92 -18.02 4.17 2.49
C THR A 92 -17.51 3.86 1.10
N PHE A 93 -16.48 3.02 0.96
CA PHE A 93 -15.78 2.80 -0.31
C PHE A 93 -15.29 4.12 -0.94
N GLY A 94 -15.06 5.15 -0.13
CA GLY A 94 -14.74 6.50 -0.59
C GLY A 94 -15.82 7.17 -1.45
N ALA A 95 -17.08 6.72 -1.42
CA ALA A 95 -18.13 7.17 -2.34
C ALA A 95 -19.36 7.72 -1.62
N VAL A 96 -19.88 8.86 -2.09
CA VAL A 96 -21.06 9.52 -1.49
C VAL A 96 -22.31 8.62 -1.44
N PRO A 97 -22.64 7.83 -2.48
CA PRO A 97 -23.81 6.92 -2.41
C PRO A 97 -23.69 5.84 -1.32
N MET A 98 -22.47 5.58 -0.84
CA MET A 98 -22.16 4.58 0.17
C MET A 98 -21.84 5.21 1.53
N ARG A 99 -22.11 6.52 1.72
CA ARG A 99 -21.72 7.28 2.91
C ARG A 99 -22.26 6.71 4.23
N ASP A 100 -23.36 5.96 4.19
CA ASP A 100 -24.02 5.40 5.39
C ASP A 100 -23.82 3.87 5.50
N ASN A 101 -22.98 3.28 4.64
CA ASN A 101 -22.72 1.84 4.64
C ASN A 101 -21.91 1.43 5.88
N VAL A 102 -22.48 0.52 6.69
CA VAL A 102 -21.84 -0.09 7.85
C VAL A 102 -21.83 -1.61 7.65
N PRO A 103 -20.68 -2.23 7.37
CA PRO A 103 -20.59 -3.68 7.18
C PRO A 103 -21.00 -4.46 8.44
N ALA A 104 -21.68 -5.58 8.22
CA ALA A 104 -22.03 -6.54 9.28
C ALA A 104 -20.83 -7.40 9.71
N GLU A 105 -19.80 -7.51 8.88
CA GLU A 105 -18.66 -8.39 9.08
C GLU A 105 -17.33 -7.67 8.80
N ASP A 106 -16.29 -8.10 9.51
CA ASP A 106 -14.91 -7.69 9.23
C ASP A 106 -14.42 -8.42 7.98
N ALA A 107 -13.63 -7.75 7.13
CA ALA A 107 -12.79 -8.47 6.18
C ALA A 107 -11.83 -9.39 6.94
N VAL A 108 -11.46 -10.55 6.36
CA VAL A 108 -10.66 -11.58 7.07
C VAL A 108 -9.37 -11.00 7.65
N ALA A 109 -8.67 -10.15 6.91
CA ALA A 109 -7.45 -9.49 7.38
C ALA A 109 -7.69 -8.60 8.62
N VAL A 110 -8.81 -7.86 8.67
CA VAL A 110 -9.18 -7.01 9.81
C VAL A 110 -9.57 -7.88 11.01
N ALA A 111 -10.37 -8.94 10.78
CA ALA A 111 -10.75 -9.89 11.82
C ALA A 111 -9.50 -10.52 12.47
N ARG A 112 -8.52 -10.92 11.65
CA ARG A 112 -7.25 -11.48 12.12
C ARG A 112 -6.44 -10.47 12.94
N LEU A 113 -6.29 -9.24 12.48
CA LEU A 113 -5.56 -8.20 13.24
C LEU A 113 -6.20 -7.95 14.61
N ARG A 114 -7.54 -7.84 14.68
CA ARG A 114 -8.26 -7.69 15.95
C ARG A 114 -8.07 -8.91 16.86
N ALA A 115 -8.09 -10.12 16.30
CA ALA A 115 -7.83 -11.36 17.05
C ALA A 115 -6.39 -11.42 17.60
N GLN A 116 -5.43 -10.74 16.95
CA GLN A 116 -4.07 -10.56 17.44
C GLN A 116 -3.93 -9.39 18.44
N GLY A 117 -5.04 -8.83 18.92
CA GLY A 117 -5.08 -7.78 19.94
C GLY A 117 -4.80 -6.36 19.42
N ALA A 118 -4.74 -6.16 18.10
CA ALA A 118 -4.54 -4.84 17.51
C ALA A 118 -5.80 -3.97 17.65
N ILE A 119 -5.61 -2.66 17.81
CA ILE A 119 -6.68 -1.69 18.07
C ILE A 119 -6.93 -0.85 16.83
N LEU A 120 -8.15 -0.93 16.27
CA LEU A 120 -8.54 -0.10 15.12
C LEU A 120 -8.78 1.34 15.59
N VAL A 121 -8.09 2.31 14.99
CA VAL A 121 -8.26 3.74 15.33
C VAL A 121 -9.05 4.53 14.30
N GLY A 122 -9.21 4.01 13.07
CA GLY A 122 -10.00 4.70 12.05
C GLY A 122 -9.94 4.09 10.66
N LYS A 123 -10.81 4.63 9.80
CA LYS A 123 -10.94 4.32 8.39
C LYS A 123 -10.25 5.37 7.54
N THR A 124 -9.25 4.97 6.75
CA THR A 124 -8.44 5.90 5.96
C THR A 124 -9.01 6.14 4.57
N THR A 125 -8.79 7.35 4.06
CA THR A 125 -9.30 7.83 2.78
C THR A 125 -8.81 7.00 1.59
N THR A 126 -9.69 6.90 0.59
CA THR A 126 -9.48 6.23 -0.70
C THR A 126 -10.35 6.95 -1.74
N PRO A 127 -9.92 7.09 -3.01
CA PRO A 127 -10.85 7.50 -4.05
C PRO A 127 -11.99 6.48 -4.16
N GLU A 128 -13.09 6.90 -4.79
CA GLU A 128 -14.29 6.11 -5.01
C GLU A 128 -13.93 4.71 -5.53
N PHE A 129 -14.26 3.69 -4.75
CA PHE A 129 -14.02 2.26 -5.03
C PHE A 129 -12.57 1.88 -5.32
N GLY A 130 -11.60 2.71 -4.93
CA GLY A 130 -10.18 2.52 -5.22
C GLY A 130 -9.82 2.71 -6.70
N SER A 131 -10.63 3.48 -7.44
CA SER A 131 -10.61 3.56 -8.90
C SER A 131 -9.45 4.33 -9.53
N LYS A 132 -8.61 5.03 -8.76
CA LYS A 132 -7.50 5.83 -9.32
C LYS A 132 -6.28 5.91 -8.40
N CYS A 133 -5.16 6.35 -8.97
CA CYS A 133 -3.88 6.55 -8.29
C CYS A 133 -3.77 7.88 -7.50
N LEU A 134 -4.88 8.61 -7.35
CA LEU A 134 -4.98 9.88 -6.63
C LEU A 134 -6.04 9.74 -5.53
N THR A 135 -5.73 10.12 -4.29
CA THR A 135 -6.68 9.98 -3.19
C THR A 135 -7.51 11.24 -3.01
N ASP A 136 -8.59 11.30 -3.76
CA ASP A 136 -9.63 12.30 -3.65
C ASP A 136 -11.02 11.75 -4.02
N SER A 137 -12.06 12.34 -3.45
CA SER A 137 -13.47 12.01 -3.69
C SER A 137 -14.37 13.17 -3.26
N PRO A 138 -15.57 13.34 -3.84
CA PRO A 138 -16.56 14.32 -3.37
C PRO A 138 -16.92 14.14 -1.89
N LEU A 139 -16.75 12.94 -1.32
CA LEU A 139 -17.11 12.65 0.06
C LEU A 139 -16.21 13.33 1.10
N PHE A 140 -14.91 13.45 0.83
CA PHE A 140 -13.93 13.95 1.80
C PHE A 140 -12.98 15.02 1.23
N GLY A 141 -13.03 15.32 -0.07
CA GLY A 141 -12.06 16.19 -0.73
C GLY A 141 -10.78 15.44 -1.09
N ARG A 142 -9.62 16.03 -0.81
CA ARG A 142 -8.30 15.48 -1.18
C ARG A 142 -7.47 15.12 0.04
N THR A 143 -6.77 14.00 -0.03
CA THR A 143 -5.71 13.64 0.94
C THR A 143 -4.38 14.19 0.44
N ARG A 144 -3.68 14.91 1.32
CA ARG A 144 -2.42 15.56 1.00
C ARG A 144 -1.24 14.68 1.36
N ASN A 145 -0.14 14.82 0.62
CA ASN A 145 1.11 14.13 0.92
C ASN A 145 1.64 14.52 2.31
N ALA A 146 2.18 13.54 3.04
CA ALA A 146 2.73 13.78 4.38
C ALA A 146 3.93 14.74 4.39
N TRP A 147 4.71 14.78 3.31
CA TRP A 147 5.93 15.59 3.17
C TRP A 147 5.67 16.98 2.60
N HIS A 148 4.60 17.15 1.81
CA HIS A 148 4.28 18.42 1.17
C HIS A 148 2.80 18.56 0.83
N ALA A 149 2.12 19.53 1.45
CA ALA A 149 0.66 19.70 1.32
C ALA A 149 0.17 19.96 -0.13
N ALA A 150 0.99 20.57 -0.99
CA ALA A 150 0.64 20.82 -2.40
C ALA A 150 0.83 19.60 -3.33
N ARG A 151 1.12 18.42 -2.79
CA ARG A 151 1.36 17.19 -3.55
C ARG A 151 0.32 16.12 -3.21
N THR A 152 0.04 15.26 -4.18
CA THR A 152 -0.83 14.10 -3.95
C THR A 152 -0.19 13.11 -2.97
N SER A 153 -1.00 12.47 -2.15
CA SER A 153 -0.56 11.31 -1.36
C SER A 153 -0.24 10.08 -2.21
N GLY A 154 -0.56 10.10 -3.51
CA GLY A 154 -0.73 8.90 -4.31
C GLY A 154 -1.96 8.12 -3.84
N GLY A 155 -2.24 7.00 -4.49
CA GLY A 155 -3.48 6.26 -4.25
C GLY A 155 -3.51 4.88 -4.89
N SER A 156 -4.56 4.10 -4.64
CA SER A 156 -5.76 4.50 -3.91
C SER A 156 -5.64 4.47 -2.38
N SER A 157 -4.58 3.90 -1.79
CA SER A 157 -4.39 3.82 -0.33
C SER A 157 -3.66 5.04 0.26
N GLY A 158 -3.92 6.24 -0.26
CA GLY A 158 -3.25 7.48 0.16
C GLY A 158 -3.42 7.79 1.65
N GLY A 159 -4.63 7.66 2.19
CA GLY A 159 -4.87 7.90 3.62
C GLY A 159 -4.08 6.95 4.52
N ALA A 160 -3.97 5.67 4.13
CA ALA A 160 -3.18 4.67 4.84
C ALA A 160 -1.69 5.05 4.87
N ALA A 161 -1.10 5.37 3.71
CA ALA A 161 0.31 5.76 3.64
C ALA A 161 0.59 7.06 4.40
N VAL A 162 -0.29 8.05 4.32
CA VAL A 162 -0.15 9.34 5.04
C VAL A 162 -0.27 9.15 6.55
N ALA A 163 -1.21 8.32 7.02
CA ALA A 163 -1.35 8.01 8.44
C ALA A 163 -0.08 7.38 9.02
N VAL A 164 0.52 6.45 8.28
CA VAL A 164 1.79 5.81 8.66
C VAL A 164 2.96 6.80 8.57
N ALA A 165 3.10 7.50 7.44
CA ALA A 165 4.20 8.46 7.20
C ALA A 165 4.22 9.59 8.23
N SER A 166 3.05 9.98 8.72
CA SER A 166 2.90 11.07 9.70
C SER A 166 2.98 10.60 11.14
N GLY A 167 3.17 9.30 11.39
CA GLY A 167 3.26 8.71 12.73
C GLY A 167 1.91 8.66 13.46
N ILE A 168 0.78 8.68 12.74
CA ILE A 168 -0.53 8.57 13.37
C ILE A 168 -0.75 7.15 13.86
N ALA A 169 -0.50 6.14 13.03
CA ALA A 169 -0.52 4.74 13.46
C ALA A 169 0.63 3.98 12.78
N PRO A 170 1.28 3.03 13.47
CA PRO A 170 2.40 2.29 12.90
C PRO A 170 1.98 1.27 11.82
N LEU A 171 0.71 0.83 11.87
CA LEU A 171 0.16 -0.20 10.98
C LEU A 171 -1.04 0.34 10.19
N ALA A 172 -1.09 0.06 8.88
CA ALA A 172 -2.25 0.39 8.05
C ALA A 172 -2.61 -0.73 7.08
N VAL A 173 -3.87 -1.16 7.12
CA VAL A 173 -4.44 -2.08 6.13
C VAL A 173 -4.77 -1.27 4.88
N ALA A 174 -4.10 -1.58 3.79
CA ALA A 174 -4.27 -0.99 2.48
C ALA A 174 -4.85 -2.00 1.48
N THR A 175 -5.07 -1.58 0.23
CA THR A 175 -5.33 -2.50 -0.87
C THR A 175 -4.55 -2.13 -2.11
N ASP A 176 -4.20 -3.15 -2.91
CA ASP A 176 -3.43 -2.99 -4.13
C ASP A 176 -4.15 -3.74 -5.27
N GLY A 177 -4.55 -3.05 -6.35
CA GLY A 177 -5.11 -3.67 -7.57
C GLY A 177 -4.36 -3.32 -8.86
N GLY A 178 -3.41 -2.39 -8.74
CA GLY A 178 -2.58 -1.88 -9.82
C GLY A 178 -1.38 -1.07 -9.31
N GLY A 179 -1.03 -1.22 -8.03
CA GLY A 179 -0.04 -0.40 -7.32
C GLY A 179 -0.59 0.38 -6.14
N SER A 180 -1.86 0.23 -5.77
CA SER A 180 -2.51 1.11 -4.79
C SER A 180 -1.96 1.05 -3.37
N THR A 181 -1.04 0.13 -3.06
CA THR A 181 -0.25 0.14 -1.82
C THR A 181 1.15 0.69 -2.09
N ARG A 182 1.77 0.27 -3.19
CA ARG A 182 3.16 0.62 -3.55
C ARG A 182 3.32 2.08 -4.02
N ILE A 183 2.39 2.60 -4.81
CA ILE A 183 2.37 4.00 -5.29
C ILE A 183 2.33 4.98 -4.12
N PRO A 184 1.33 4.93 -3.21
CA PRO A 184 1.31 5.86 -2.08
C PRO A 184 2.46 5.59 -1.08
N ALA A 185 2.97 4.36 -0.97
CA ALA A 185 4.16 4.07 -0.19
C ALA A 185 5.39 4.84 -0.71
N ALA A 186 5.64 4.78 -2.02
CA ALA A 186 6.70 5.55 -2.67
C ALA A 186 6.50 7.06 -2.54
N CYS A 187 5.25 7.55 -2.64
CA CYS A 187 4.95 8.99 -2.52
C CYS A 187 5.21 9.54 -1.11
N ASN A 188 5.07 8.71 -0.06
CA ASN A 188 5.14 9.18 1.33
C ASN A 188 6.32 8.59 2.12
N GLY A 189 7.22 7.85 1.48
CA GLY A 189 8.43 7.34 2.12
C GLY A 189 8.12 6.31 3.20
N VAL A 190 7.22 5.38 2.91
CA VAL A 190 6.86 4.27 3.81
C VAL A 190 7.02 2.92 3.10
N VAL A 191 6.92 1.82 3.85
CA VAL A 191 6.99 0.47 3.31
C VAL A 191 5.60 -0.01 2.91
N GLY A 192 5.47 -0.51 1.69
CA GLY A 192 4.22 -1.07 1.19
C GLY A 192 4.45 -2.38 0.44
N ILE A 193 3.91 -3.48 0.96
CA ILE A 193 4.04 -4.81 0.33
C ILE A 193 2.71 -5.26 -0.29
N LYS A 194 2.76 -5.64 -1.56
CA LYS A 194 1.76 -6.47 -2.21
C LYS A 194 2.26 -7.91 -2.20
N GLN A 195 1.86 -8.68 -1.21
CA GLN A 195 2.21 -10.09 -1.05
C GLN A 195 1.76 -10.95 -2.26
N SER A 196 2.22 -12.20 -2.31
CA SER A 196 1.79 -13.17 -3.31
C SER A 196 0.29 -13.43 -3.22
N GLN A 197 -0.32 -13.72 -4.37
CA GLN A 197 -1.74 -14.07 -4.43
C GLN A 197 -2.04 -15.25 -3.49
N GLY A 198 -3.07 -15.08 -2.66
CA GLY A 198 -3.50 -16.07 -1.67
C GLY A 198 -2.79 -16.01 -0.31
N VAL A 199 -1.68 -15.28 -0.16
CA VAL A 199 -0.98 -15.19 1.14
C VAL A 199 -1.86 -14.52 2.20
N ILE A 200 -2.48 -13.38 1.85
CA ILE A 200 -3.57 -12.79 2.63
C ILE A 200 -4.85 -13.03 1.83
N PRO A 201 -5.86 -13.70 2.40
CA PRO A 201 -7.12 -14.01 1.72
C PRO A 201 -7.94 -12.74 1.48
N HIS A 202 -8.55 -12.64 0.29
CA HIS A 202 -9.37 -11.49 -0.10
C HIS A 202 -10.88 -11.80 -0.02
N SER A 203 -11.46 -11.68 1.18
CA SER A 203 -12.87 -12.01 1.44
C SER A 203 -13.92 -11.13 0.75
N GLN A 204 -13.50 -10.02 0.12
CA GLN A 204 -14.38 -9.09 -0.60
C GLN A 204 -14.23 -9.16 -2.13
N ALA A 205 -13.47 -10.11 -2.67
CA ALA A 205 -13.26 -10.21 -4.11
C ALA A 205 -14.53 -10.77 -4.76
N GLN A 206 -15.04 -10.10 -5.80
CA GLN A 206 -16.24 -10.56 -6.53
C GLN A 206 -15.91 -11.70 -7.48
N ASP A 207 -14.76 -11.62 -8.15
CA ASP A 207 -14.20 -12.71 -8.94
C ASP A 207 -13.05 -13.35 -8.15
N LEU A 208 -13.33 -14.51 -7.56
CA LEU A 208 -12.37 -15.25 -6.75
C LEU A 208 -11.27 -15.90 -7.61
N PHE A 209 -11.57 -16.29 -8.84
CA PHE A 209 -10.64 -17.02 -9.71
C PHE A 209 -9.77 -16.05 -10.52
N GLY A 210 -10.35 -15.00 -11.09
CA GLY A 210 -9.62 -13.96 -11.80
C GLY A 210 -9.00 -12.89 -10.91
N ASN A 211 -9.07 -13.03 -9.57
CA ASN A 211 -8.65 -12.02 -8.60
C ASN A 211 -7.24 -11.47 -8.89
N GLN A 212 -7.11 -10.15 -8.87
CA GLN A 212 -5.86 -9.40 -9.04
C GLN A 212 -5.73 -8.26 -8.01
N THR A 213 -6.57 -8.32 -6.99
CA THR A 213 -6.65 -7.33 -5.92
C THR A 213 -6.23 -7.95 -4.60
N TYR A 214 -5.55 -7.17 -3.79
CA TYR A 214 -4.88 -7.62 -2.57
C TYR A 214 -5.29 -6.74 -1.41
N VAL A 215 -5.52 -7.34 -0.24
CA VAL A 215 -5.52 -6.63 1.04
C VAL A 215 -4.11 -6.72 1.60
N THR A 216 -3.50 -5.59 1.93
CA THR A 216 -2.03 -5.49 2.05
C THR A 216 -1.59 -4.70 3.29
N PRO A 217 -0.44 -5.01 3.89
CA PRO A 217 0.23 -4.16 4.86
C PRO A 217 0.80 -2.86 4.26
N THR A 218 0.77 -1.78 5.04
CA THR A 218 1.56 -0.56 4.86
C THR A 218 2.08 -0.12 6.22
N THR A 219 3.40 0.04 6.36
CA THR A 219 4.07 0.29 7.65
C THR A 219 5.27 1.22 7.46
N ARG A 220 5.90 1.66 8.56
CA ARG A 220 7.13 2.47 8.50
C ARG A 220 8.38 1.65 8.27
N THR A 221 8.44 0.46 8.85
CA THR A 221 9.63 -0.40 8.81
C THR A 221 9.31 -1.77 8.21
N VAL A 222 10.33 -2.46 7.70
CA VAL A 222 10.17 -3.84 7.22
C VAL A 222 9.81 -4.78 8.36
N ALA A 223 10.35 -4.56 9.57
CA ALA A 223 9.99 -5.32 10.76
C ALA A 223 8.49 -5.26 11.08
N ASP A 224 7.90 -4.06 11.02
CA ASP A 224 6.46 -3.87 11.23
C ASP A 224 5.64 -4.52 10.11
N THR A 225 6.15 -4.48 8.86
CA THR A 225 5.54 -5.21 7.74
C THR A 225 5.50 -6.71 8.01
N GLY A 226 6.59 -7.29 8.54
CA GLY A 226 6.66 -8.71 8.90
C GLY A 226 5.65 -9.10 9.97
N LEU A 227 5.51 -8.30 11.03
CA LEU A 227 4.51 -8.49 12.09
C LEU A 227 3.08 -8.43 11.54
N MET A 228 2.80 -7.44 10.70
CA MET A 228 1.47 -7.25 10.12
C MET A 228 1.12 -8.36 9.13
N LEU A 229 2.07 -8.75 8.27
CA LEU A 229 1.88 -9.86 7.33
C LEU A 229 1.66 -11.18 8.07
N GLN A 230 2.40 -11.46 9.14
CA GLN A 230 2.20 -12.65 9.98
C GLN A 230 0.79 -12.73 10.55
N ALA A 231 0.24 -11.61 10.99
CA ALA A 231 -1.11 -11.55 11.53
C ALA A 231 -2.18 -11.75 10.45
N MET A 232 -1.98 -11.17 9.27
CA MET A 232 -2.99 -11.18 8.20
C MET A 232 -2.98 -12.46 7.35
N ALA A 233 -1.83 -13.13 7.24
CA ALA A 233 -1.63 -14.24 6.32
C ALA A 233 -2.28 -15.57 6.78
N GLY A 234 -2.43 -16.49 5.82
CA GLY A 234 -2.85 -17.86 6.07
C GLY A 234 -4.15 -18.24 5.36
N GLU A 235 -4.36 -19.54 5.23
CA GLU A 235 -5.51 -20.15 4.55
C GLU A 235 -6.86 -19.67 5.09
N HIS A 236 -7.82 -19.46 4.20
CA HIS A 236 -9.21 -19.18 4.55
C HIS A 236 -10.18 -19.68 3.46
N ALA A 237 -11.28 -20.30 3.86
CA ALA A 237 -12.23 -20.94 2.94
C ALA A 237 -12.91 -20.00 1.92
N CYS A 238 -12.87 -18.68 2.14
CA CYS A 238 -13.44 -17.69 1.23
C CYS A 238 -12.56 -17.39 0.00
N ASP A 239 -11.29 -17.81 0.00
CA ASP A 239 -10.34 -17.49 -1.05
C ASP A 239 -9.63 -18.77 -1.54
N PRO A 240 -9.96 -19.26 -2.75
CA PRO A 240 -9.38 -20.49 -3.28
C PRO A 240 -7.86 -20.39 -3.47
N TRP A 241 -7.30 -19.19 -3.61
CA TRP A 241 -5.85 -19.00 -3.76
C TRP A 241 -5.08 -19.18 -2.46
N SER A 242 -5.77 -19.06 -1.33
CA SER A 242 -5.16 -19.21 0.00
C SER A 242 -5.08 -20.67 0.47
N ILE A 243 -5.85 -21.57 -0.16
CA ILE A 243 -5.94 -22.99 0.23
C ILE A 243 -4.60 -23.68 -0.04
N GLY A 244 -4.07 -24.35 0.97
CA GLY A 244 -2.80 -25.07 0.90
C GLY A 244 -1.58 -24.18 0.75
N VAL A 245 -1.68 -22.86 0.96
CA VAL A 245 -0.51 -21.97 1.01
C VAL A 245 0.18 -22.12 2.37
N PRO A 246 1.44 -22.59 2.42
CA PRO A 246 2.15 -22.70 3.69
C PRO A 246 2.36 -21.33 4.32
N ALA A 247 2.12 -21.23 5.63
CA ALA A 247 2.47 -20.03 6.38
C ALA A 247 3.99 -20.00 6.61
N ALA A 248 4.66 -18.97 6.09
CA ALA A 248 6.04 -18.69 6.43
C ALA A 248 6.13 -17.92 7.77
N ASP A 249 7.32 -17.92 8.38
CA ASP A 249 7.63 -17.04 9.50
C ASP A 249 8.06 -15.66 8.97
N TYR A 250 7.09 -14.77 8.84
CA TYR A 250 7.31 -13.43 8.29
C TYR A 250 8.00 -12.49 9.29
N VAL A 251 7.87 -12.76 10.60
CA VAL A 251 8.54 -11.97 11.64
C VAL A 251 10.04 -12.22 11.61
N ALA A 252 10.46 -13.50 11.53
CA ALA A 252 11.86 -13.87 11.37
C ALA A 252 12.41 -13.42 10.02
N ALA A 253 11.63 -13.53 8.96
CA ALA A 253 12.02 -13.09 7.62
C ALA A 253 12.30 -11.59 7.54
N ALA A 254 11.60 -10.76 8.32
CA ALA A 254 11.77 -9.32 8.35
C ALA A 254 12.96 -8.84 9.21
N GLN A 255 13.82 -9.74 9.69
CA GLN A 255 15.06 -9.39 10.38
C GLN A 255 16.23 -9.31 9.39
N PRO A 256 17.12 -8.29 9.49
CA PRO A 256 18.28 -8.16 8.62
C PRO A 256 19.39 -9.16 9.03
N GLN A 257 19.22 -10.42 8.65
CA GLN A 257 20.18 -11.49 8.93
C GLN A 257 21.02 -11.83 7.70
N GLY A 258 22.34 -11.81 7.88
CA GLY A 258 23.29 -12.19 6.84
C GLY A 258 23.52 -11.08 5.83
N ASP A 259 23.63 -11.46 4.55
CA ASP A 259 23.86 -10.56 3.42
C ASP A 259 23.24 -11.16 2.15
N LEU A 260 23.49 -10.53 1.00
CA LEU A 260 23.00 -10.94 -0.31
C LEU A 260 24.05 -11.69 -1.14
N ARG A 261 25.14 -12.19 -0.54
CA ARG A 261 26.16 -12.96 -1.28
C ARG A 261 25.53 -14.19 -1.93
N GLY A 262 25.88 -14.41 -3.20
CA GLY A 262 25.34 -15.49 -4.01
C GLY A 262 23.88 -15.28 -4.46
N ARG A 263 23.27 -14.13 -4.15
CA ARG A 263 21.96 -13.74 -4.68
C ARG A 263 22.13 -12.94 -5.95
N ARG A 264 21.29 -13.24 -6.94
CA ARG A 264 21.23 -12.49 -8.19
C ARG A 264 19.97 -11.65 -8.24
N ILE A 265 20.12 -10.37 -8.57
CA ILE A 265 19.01 -9.43 -8.72
C ILE A 265 19.05 -8.90 -10.15
N LEU A 266 17.98 -9.14 -10.90
CA LEU A 266 17.82 -8.50 -12.21
C LEU A 266 17.25 -7.10 -12.01
N TYR A 267 17.76 -6.12 -12.74
CA TYR A 267 17.26 -4.75 -12.60
C TYR A 267 16.87 -4.11 -13.93
N CYS A 268 15.85 -3.26 -13.89
CA CYS A 268 15.40 -2.48 -15.04
C CYS A 268 14.87 -1.13 -14.57
N LEU A 269 15.38 -0.05 -15.14
CA LEU A 269 14.97 1.32 -14.79
C LEU A 269 13.56 1.61 -15.31
N ALA A 270 13.29 1.27 -16.57
CA ALA A 270 12.04 1.63 -17.25
C ALA A 270 11.71 0.62 -18.36
N THR A 271 10.41 0.48 -18.64
CA THR A 271 9.98 -0.18 -19.87
C THR A 271 10.26 0.73 -21.09
N PRO A 272 10.44 0.16 -22.30
CA PRO A 272 10.72 0.95 -23.49
C PRO A 272 9.72 2.10 -23.68
N GLY A 273 10.25 3.30 -23.94
CA GLY A 273 9.44 4.50 -24.17
C GLY A 273 8.81 5.14 -22.92
N ARG A 274 9.12 4.65 -21.70
CA ARG A 274 8.64 5.28 -20.46
C ARG A 274 9.70 6.21 -19.87
N PRO A 275 9.36 7.49 -19.62
CA PRO A 275 10.27 8.43 -19.01
C PRO A 275 10.51 8.11 -17.53
N VAL A 276 11.69 8.47 -17.04
CA VAL A 276 12.04 8.45 -15.61
C VAL A 276 12.78 9.72 -15.29
N SER A 277 12.34 10.44 -14.25
CA SER A 277 13.00 11.66 -13.79
C SER A 277 14.44 11.38 -13.36
N ALA A 278 15.31 12.38 -13.52
CA ALA A 278 16.71 12.29 -13.12
C ALA A 278 16.86 11.98 -11.62
N ASP A 279 15.96 12.51 -10.78
CA ASP A 279 15.94 12.23 -9.34
C ASP A 279 15.71 10.75 -9.04
N VAL A 280 14.72 10.14 -9.70
CA VAL A 280 14.42 8.71 -9.55
C VAL A 280 15.55 7.85 -10.12
N ALA A 281 16.11 8.21 -11.26
CA ALA A 281 17.23 7.47 -11.85
C ALA A 281 18.45 7.46 -10.91
N ARG A 282 18.82 8.61 -10.34
CA ARG A 282 19.94 8.70 -9.37
C ARG A 282 19.67 7.89 -8.09
N ALA A 283 18.45 7.99 -7.54
CA ALA A 283 18.09 7.23 -6.34
C ALA A 283 18.07 5.71 -6.61
N PHE A 284 17.67 5.31 -7.81
CA PHE A 284 17.69 3.90 -8.24
C PHE A 284 19.12 3.38 -8.36
N GLU A 285 20.02 4.09 -9.05
CA GLU A 285 21.44 3.70 -9.13
C GLU A 285 22.09 3.59 -7.75
N ALA A 286 21.86 4.58 -6.87
CA ALA A 286 22.34 4.52 -5.49
C ALA A 286 21.77 3.33 -4.70
N SER A 287 20.59 2.84 -5.07
CA SER A 287 20.00 1.64 -4.48
C SER A 287 20.64 0.35 -4.98
N LEU A 288 20.96 0.30 -6.27
CA LEU A 288 21.74 -0.79 -6.85
C LEU A 288 23.12 -0.86 -6.18
N ASP A 289 23.77 0.26 -5.91
CA ASP A 289 25.04 0.28 -5.19
C ASP A 289 24.94 -0.30 -3.78
N LYS A 290 23.88 0.02 -3.04
CA LYS A 290 23.60 -0.57 -1.71
C LYS A 290 23.36 -2.08 -1.78
N LEU A 291 22.57 -2.54 -2.75
CA LEU A 291 22.34 -3.97 -2.97
C LEU A 291 23.64 -4.71 -3.33
N ARG A 292 24.51 -4.09 -4.13
CA ARG A 292 25.84 -4.62 -4.48
C ARG A 292 26.76 -4.65 -3.26
N ALA A 293 26.73 -3.61 -2.43
CA ALA A 293 27.51 -3.56 -1.17
C ALA A 293 27.06 -4.65 -0.17
N LEU A 294 25.78 -5.02 -0.19
CA LEU A 294 25.25 -6.19 0.50
C LEU A 294 25.66 -7.53 -0.15
N GLY A 295 26.37 -7.53 -1.28
CA GLY A 295 26.92 -8.73 -1.92
C GLY A 295 26.08 -9.32 -3.05
N ALA A 296 24.99 -8.66 -3.47
CA ALA A 296 24.19 -9.13 -4.60
C ALA A 296 24.92 -9.00 -5.94
N GLU A 297 24.74 -9.99 -6.82
CA GLU A 297 25.08 -9.88 -8.24
C GLU A 297 23.95 -9.14 -8.97
N LEU A 298 24.27 -8.00 -9.59
CA LEU A 298 23.30 -7.18 -10.30
C LEU A 298 23.43 -7.35 -11.80
N VAL A 299 22.35 -7.73 -12.47
CA VAL A 299 22.33 -7.98 -13.91
C VAL A 299 21.18 -7.19 -14.56
N PRO A 300 21.44 -6.33 -15.56
CA PRO A 300 20.36 -5.61 -16.24
C PRO A 300 19.49 -6.57 -17.04
N PHE A 301 18.20 -6.25 -17.18
CA PHE A 301 17.31 -6.90 -18.14
C PHE A 301 16.51 -5.87 -18.94
N GLY A 302 16.10 -6.26 -20.15
CA GLY A 302 15.26 -5.44 -21.02
C GLY A 302 13.80 -5.43 -20.57
N GLY A 303 13.17 -4.26 -20.57
CA GLY A 303 11.78 -4.07 -20.15
C GLY A 303 10.74 -4.44 -21.22
N GLU A 304 11.13 -5.11 -22.31
CA GLU A 304 10.23 -5.48 -23.41
C GLU A 304 9.16 -6.49 -22.95
N GLY A 305 7.92 -6.27 -23.39
CA GLY A 305 6.78 -7.13 -23.06
C GLY A 305 6.20 -6.88 -21.66
N PHE A 306 6.58 -5.77 -21.00
CA PHE A 306 5.99 -5.30 -19.75
C PHE A 306 5.04 -4.10 -19.95
N ASP A 307 4.73 -3.72 -21.19
CA ASP A 307 3.57 -2.88 -21.45
C ASP A 307 2.30 -3.74 -21.35
N VAL A 308 1.68 -3.66 -20.18
CA VAL A 308 0.50 -4.49 -19.83
C VAL A 308 -0.81 -3.75 -20.06
N GLU A 309 -0.78 -2.52 -20.58
CA GLU A 309 -1.97 -1.69 -20.71
C GLU A 309 -3.07 -2.35 -21.57
N PRO A 310 -2.79 -2.97 -22.72
CA PRO A 310 -3.83 -3.62 -23.51
C PRO A 310 -4.53 -4.76 -22.74
N ILE A 311 -3.74 -5.59 -22.06
CA ILE A 311 -4.23 -6.71 -21.25
C ILE A 311 -5.04 -6.19 -20.07
N TRP A 312 -4.52 -5.18 -19.37
CA TRP A 312 -5.17 -4.57 -18.22
C TRP A 312 -6.51 -3.95 -18.62
N ARG A 313 -6.59 -3.21 -19.74
CA ARG A 313 -7.86 -2.60 -20.19
C ARG A 313 -8.92 -3.65 -20.48
N ALA A 314 -8.58 -4.73 -21.18
CA ALA A 314 -9.53 -5.81 -21.46
C ALA A 314 -10.12 -6.43 -20.19
N ILE A 315 -9.27 -6.72 -19.20
CA ILE A 315 -9.71 -7.34 -17.94
C ILE A 315 -10.41 -6.32 -17.02
N ASN A 316 -9.84 -5.14 -16.87
CA ASN A 316 -10.32 -4.16 -15.90
C ASN A 316 -11.58 -3.44 -16.36
N HIS A 317 -11.69 -3.09 -17.65
CA HIS A 317 -12.89 -2.42 -18.17
C HIS A 317 -14.12 -3.33 -18.15
N THR A 318 -13.96 -4.64 -18.38
CA THR A 318 -15.07 -5.60 -18.26
C THR A 318 -15.59 -5.68 -16.81
N VAL A 319 -14.68 -5.70 -15.84
CA VAL A 319 -15.03 -5.61 -14.40
C VAL A 319 -15.68 -4.26 -14.07
N TRP A 320 -15.13 -3.15 -14.54
CA TRP A 320 -15.63 -1.81 -14.23
C TRP A 320 -17.02 -1.56 -14.79
N ARG A 321 -17.27 -1.95 -16.04
CA ARG A 321 -18.61 -1.83 -16.63
C ARG A 321 -19.62 -2.65 -15.84
N THR A 322 -19.29 -3.89 -15.50
CA THR A 322 -20.18 -4.78 -14.73
C THR A 322 -20.46 -4.23 -13.34
N ARG A 323 -19.45 -3.73 -12.64
CA ARG A 323 -19.55 -3.32 -11.24
C ARG A 323 -20.07 -1.90 -11.06
N PHE A 324 -19.72 -0.98 -11.94
CA PHE A 324 -19.88 0.45 -11.70
C PHE A 324 -20.81 1.16 -12.68
N ALA A 325 -21.11 0.61 -13.87
CA ALA A 325 -22.06 1.26 -14.78
C ALA A 325 -23.45 1.46 -14.15
N PRO A 326 -24.01 0.49 -13.38
CA PRO A 326 -25.28 0.72 -12.67
C PRO A 326 -25.18 1.84 -11.62
N ILE A 327 -24.07 1.90 -10.89
CA ILE A 327 -23.82 2.94 -9.87
C ILE A 327 -23.74 4.32 -10.52
N VAL A 328 -23.03 4.45 -11.64
CA VAL A 328 -22.94 5.70 -12.39
C VAL A 328 -24.30 6.10 -12.97
N ALA A 329 -25.07 5.16 -13.50
CA ALA A 329 -26.41 5.46 -14.02
C ALA A 329 -27.37 5.97 -12.93
N GLN A 330 -27.30 5.41 -11.73
CA GLN A 330 -28.18 5.77 -10.61
C GLN A 330 -27.73 7.02 -9.84
N HIS A 331 -26.42 7.27 -9.75
CA HIS A 331 -25.86 8.25 -8.82
C HIS A 331 -24.86 9.23 -9.46
N ARG A 332 -24.94 9.43 -10.79
CA ARG A 332 -24.01 10.27 -11.56
C ARG A 332 -23.63 11.58 -10.87
N GLU A 333 -24.62 12.34 -10.40
CA GLU A 333 -24.43 13.68 -9.84
C GLU A 333 -23.68 13.69 -8.50
N ALA A 334 -23.66 12.56 -7.78
CA ALA A 334 -23.00 12.42 -6.50
C ALA A 334 -21.55 11.87 -6.61
N LEU A 335 -21.13 11.49 -7.82
CA LEU A 335 -19.83 10.87 -8.09
C LEU A 335 -18.86 11.90 -8.69
N SER A 336 -17.55 11.68 -8.54
CA SER A 336 -16.57 12.57 -9.18
C SER A 336 -16.66 12.51 -10.71
N PRO A 337 -16.41 13.63 -11.41
CA PRO A 337 -16.27 13.62 -12.86
C PRO A 337 -15.21 12.64 -13.34
N THR A 338 -14.11 12.48 -12.58
CA THR A 338 -13.05 11.51 -12.90
C THR A 338 -13.57 10.08 -12.87
N PHE A 339 -14.32 9.68 -11.82
CA PHE A 339 -14.87 8.34 -11.72
C PHE A 339 -15.91 8.05 -12.80
N VAL A 340 -16.81 9.00 -13.06
CA VAL A 340 -17.79 8.90 -14.15
C VAL A 340 -17.08 8.72 -15.50
N ARG A 341 -16.11 9.57 -15.83
CA ARG A 341 -15.33 9.46 -17.08
C ARG A 341 -14.58 8.14 -17.18
N GLN A 342 -14.05 7.61 -16.07
CA GLN A 342 -13.39 6.31 -16.03
C GLN A 342 -14.32 5.15 -16.41
N VAL A 343 -15.54 5.13 -15.87
CA VAL A 343 -16.53 4.09 -16.18
C VAL A 343 -17.10 4.25 -17.60
N GLU A 344 -17.33 5.48 -18.06
CA GLU A 344 -17.88 5.73 -19.41
C GLU A 344 -16.87 5.50 -20.53
N SER A 345 -15.58 5.75 -20.28
CA SER A 345 -14.50 5.47 -21.25
C SER A 345 -14.04 4.01 -21.24
N ALA A 346 -14.65 3.17 -20.38
CA ALA A 346 -14.38 1.75 -20.34
C ALA A 346 -14.85 1.08 -21.65
N ALA A 347 -13.88 0.70 -22.49
CA ALA A 347 -14.13 0.00 -23.74
C ALA A 347 -14.96 -1.28 -23.54
N ALA A 348 -15.81 -1.57 -24.53
CA ALA A 348 -16.45 -2.87 -24.64
C ALA A 348 -15.46 -3.88 -25.25
N PHE A 349 -15.44 -5.09 -24.68
CA PHE A 349 -14.68 -6.22 -25.19
C PHE A 349 -15.63 -7.40 -25.35
N THR A 350 -15.46 -8.14 -26.44
CA THR A 350 -16.10 -9.43 -26.67
C THR A 350 -15.54 -10.49 -25.72
N ALA A 351 -16.26 -11.59 -25.52
CA ALA A 351 -15.75 -12.73 -24.75
C ALA A 351 -14.45 -13.30 -25.32
N VAL A 352 -14.27 -13.24 -26.65
CA VAL A 352 -13.06 -13.70 -27.33
C VAL A 352 -11.87 -12.79 -27.02
N GLU A 353 -12.04 -11.47 -27.09
CA GLU A 353 -10.99 -10.51 -26.74
C GLU A 353 -10.60 -10.59 -25.26
N TYR A 354 -11.59 -10.77 -24.37
CA TYR A 354 -11.32 -11.01 -22.96
C TYR A 354 -10.51 -12.30 -22.75
N GLN A 355 -10.90 -13.40 -23.40
CA GLN A 355 -10.18 -14.66 -23.29
C GLN A 355 -8.75 -14.57 -23.86
N GLN A 356 -8.56 -13.81 -24.94
CA GLN A 356 -7.25 -13.52 -25.50
C GLN A 356 -6.36 -12.76 -24.50
N ALA A 357 -6.91 -11.74 -23.83
CA ALA A 357 -6.20 -11.03 -22.76
C ALA A 357 -5.84 -11.98 -21.59
N MET A 358 -6.67 -12.96 -21.26
CA MET A 358 -6.33 -13.98 -20.25
C MET A 358 -5.18 -14.90 -20.70
N PHE A 359 -5.07 -15.22 -21.99
CA PHE A 359 -3.90 -15.93 -22.54
C PHE A 359 -2.63 -15.06 -22.47
N GLU A 360 -2.74 -13.78 -22.80
CA GLU A 360 -1.62 -12.83 -22.72
C GLU A 360 -1.16 -12.60 -21.28
N ARG A 361 -2.10 -12.55 -20.32
CA ARG A 361 -1.80 -12.53 -18.89
C ARG A 361 -1.01 -13.78 -18.46
N SER A 362 -1.34 -14.95 -19.00
CA SER A 362 -0.56 -16.18 -18.76
C SER A 362 0.86 -16.08 -19.33
N GLN A 363 1.03 -15.49 -20.52
CA GLN A 363 2.36 -15.25 -21.10
C GLN A 363 3.17 -14.24 -20.29
N LEU A 364 2.53 -13.20 -19.75
CA LEU A 364 3.16 -12.26 -18.82
C LEU A 364 3.65 -12.97 -17.55
N PHE A 365 2.84 -13.88 -16.99
CA PHE A 365 3.26 -14.70 -15.84
C PHE A 365 4.51 -15.54 -16.16
N LEU A 366 4.50 -16.25 -17.30
CA LEU A 366 5.64 -17.06 -17.73
C LEU A 366 6.90 -16.21 -17.98
N ARG A 367 6.75 -14.98 -18.48
CA ARG A 367 7.85 -14.03 -18.64
C ARG A 367 8.49 -13.65 -17.31
N VAL A 368 7.68 -13.32 -16.30
CA VAL A 368 8.18 -13.01 -14.95
C VAL A 368 8.84 -14.24 -14.33
N GLN A 369 8.24 -15.42 -14.47
CA GLN A 369 8.81 -16.68 -14.01
C GLN A 369 10.15 -16.99 -14.70
N ALA A 370 10.31 -16.71 -15.99
CA ALA A 370 11.59 -16.91 -16.69
C ALA A 370 12.71 -16.01 -16.14
N LEU A 371 12.38 -14.76 -15.77
CA LEU A 371 13.33 -13.86 -15.13
C LEU A 371 13.71 -14.34 -13.72
N LEU A 372 12.73 -14.77 -12.92
CA LEU A 372 12.94 -15.26 -11.55
C LEU A 372 13.44 -16.73 -11.50
N GLY A 373 13.40 -17.46 -12.60
CA GLY A 373 14.05 -18.77 -12.74
C GLY A 373 15.57 -18.67 -12.82
N ARG A 374 16.10 -17.47 -13.11
CA ARG A 374 17.54 -17.19 -13.22
C ARG A 374 18.03 -16.15 -12.22
N ALA A 375 17.18 -15.69 -11.30
CA ALA A 375 17.50 -14.67 -10.30
C ALA A 375 16.60 -14.81 -9.06
N ASP A 376 17.05 -14.30 -7.93
CA ASP A 376 16.28 -14.32 -6.68
C ASP A 376 15.24 -13.21 -6.63
N LEU A 377 15.56 -12.05 -7.20
CA LEU A 377 14.72 -10.84 -7.16
C LEU A 377 14.79 -10.05 -8.47
N LEU A 378 13.78 -9.20 -8.67
CA LEU A 378 13.81 -8.11 -9.64
C LEU A 378 13.83 -6.76 -8.90
N ALA A 379 14.54 -5.76 -9.43
CA ALA A 379 14.61 -4.40 -8.89
C ALA A 379 14.29 -3.33 -9.95
N MET A 380 13.42 -2.38 -9.60
CA MET A 380 12.99 -1.26 -10.46
C MET A 380 12.53 -0.08 -9.60
N PRO A 381 12.45 1.15 -10.13
CA PRO A 381 11.70 2.22 -9.48
C PRO A 381 10.23 1.83 -9.25
N THR A 382 9.65 2.24 -8.14
CA THR A 382 8.21 2.03 -7.89
C THR A 382 7.36 2.95 -8.79
N ILE A 383 7.80 4.20 -8.92
CA ILE A 383 7.20 5.26 -9.75
C ILE A 383 8.31 6.04 -10.45
N THR A 384 8.00 6.70 -11.55
CA THR A 384 8.99 7.33 -12.45
C THR A 384 9.39 8.75 -12.07
N ARG A 385 8.60 9.41 -11.22
CA ARG A 385 8.91 10.68 -10.55
C ARG A 385 8.26 10.71 -9.17
N THR A 386 8.72 11.62 -8.33
CA THR A 386 8.13 11.94 -7.02
C THR A 386 6.64 12.31 -7.12
N ALA A 387 5.99 12.51 -5.97
CA ALA A 387 4.55 12.76 -5.92
C ALA A 387 4.11 13.96 -6.81
N LEU A 388 3.05 13.75 -7.59
CA LEU A 388 2.48 14.73 -8.51
C LEU A 388 1.83 15.92 -7.78
N PRO A 389 1.55 17.04 -8.47
CA PRO A 389 0.73 18.12 -7.90
C PRO A 389 -0.60 17.60 -7.35
N LEU A 390 -1.08 18.21 -6.26
CA LEU A 390 -2.32 17.80 -5.58
C LEU A 390 -3.55 17.79 -6.52
N GLU A 391 -3.58 18.72 -7.47
CA GLU A 391 -4.66 18.92 -8.44
C GLU A 391 -4.47 18.14 -9.75
N GLN A 392 -3.53 17.19 -9.82
CA GLN A 392 -3.29 16.38 -11.02
C GLN A 392 -4.60 15.79 -11.58
N ASP A 393 -4.87 16.00 -12.87
CA ASP A 393 -5.92 15.28 -13.60
C ASP A 393 -5.36 13.92 -14.05
N LEU A 394 -6.07 12.84 -13.71
CA LEU A 394 -5.73 11.48 -14.12
C LEU A 394 -5.69 11.34 -15.65
N PHE A 395 -6.55 12.06 -16.35
CA PHE A 395 -6.65 12.02 -17.82
C PHE A 395 -5.84 13.13 -18.50
N GLY A 396 -5.13 13.94 -17.72
CA GLY A 396 -4.27 14.99 -18.21
C GLY A 396 -2.88 14.47 -18.60
N GLN A 397 -1.97 15.42 -18.75
CA GLN A 397 -0.55 15.14 -18.96
C GLN A 397 0.18 15.03 -17.62
N ILE A 398 1.31 14.33 -17.64
CA ILE A 398 2.29 14.27 -16.56
C ILE A 398 3.57 14.95 -17.03
N GLU A 399 4.00 15.96 -16.28
CA GLU A 399 5.29 16.63 -16.48
C GLU A 399 6.40 15.80 -15.83
N ILE A 400 7.49 15.50 -16.54
CA ILE A 400 8.70 14.84 -16.03
C ILE A 400 9.90 15.61 -16.57
N ASP A 401 10.69 16.19 -15.68
CA ASP A 401 11.88 16.99 -15.98
C ASP A 401 11.63 18.06 -17.05
N GLY A 402 10.50 18.79 -16.93
CA GLY A 402 10.12 19.86 -17.84
C GLY A 402 9.52 19.40 -19.19
N GLN A 403 9.21 18.11 -19.35
CA GLN A 403 8.56 17.57 -20.55
C GLN A 403 7.20 16.95 -20.20
N ASP A 404 6.19 17.23 -21.01
CA ASP A 404 4.84 16.70 -20.83
C ASP A 404 4.61 15.39 -21.58
N TYR A 405 4.10 14.39 -20.86
CA TYR A 405 3.74 13.08 -21.40
C TYR A 405 2.23 12.84 -21.25
N PRO A 406 1.56 12.20 -22.23
CA PRO A 406 0.16 11.79 -22.07
C PRO A 406 0.04 10.62 -21.09
N ASP A 407 -1.17 10.26 -20.66
CA ASP A 407 -1.45 9.07 -19.82
C ASP A 407 -0.59 8.99 -18.54
N VAL A 408 -1.13 9.58 -17.47
CA VAL A 408 -0.53 9.55 -16.13
C VAL A 408 -0.24 8.11 -15.67
N ARG A 409 -1.13 7.15 -15.93
CA ARG A 409 -0.96 5.77 -15.44
C ARG A 409 0.25 5.11 -16.10
N ALA A 410 0.30 5.15 -17.43
CA ALA A 410 1.35 4.47 -18.17
C ALA A 410 2.74 5.07 -17.94
N ASN A 411 2.81 6.38 -17.68
CA ASN A 411 4.08 7.08 -17.51
C ASN A 411 4.49 7.30 -16.05
N TRP A 412 3.60 7.18 -15.06
CA TRP A 412 3.95 7.37 -13.65
C TRP A 412 4.28 6.08 -12.89
N PHE A 413 3.54 4.99 -13.12
CA PHE A 413 3.71 3.72 -12.40
C PHE A 413 3.71 2.48 -13.32
N PRO A 414 4.58 2.45 -14.34
CA PRO A 414 4.59 1.36 -15.34
C PRO A 414 4.87 -0.02 -14.72
N TRP A 415 5.56 -0.07 -13.58
CA TRP A 415 6.04 -1.31 -12.96
C TRP A 415 5.11 -1.93 -11.93
N THR A 416 4.03 -1.26 -11.50
CA THR A 416 3.22 -1.83 -10.41
C THR A 416 2.21 -2.87 -10.90
N MET A 417 1.51 -2.58 -12.00
CA MET A 417 0.44 -3.42 -12.56
C MET A 417 0.88 -4.82 -13.01
N PRO A 418 2.05 -5.03 -13.65
CA PRO A 418 2.49 -6.36 -14.07
C PRO A 418 2.48 -7.39 -12.93
N PHE A 419 2.82 -6.96 -11.70
CA PHE A 419 2.87 -7.85 -10.54
C PHE A 419 1.53 -8.05 -9.83
N ASN A 420 0.53 -7.20 -10.09
CA ASN A 420 -0.86 -7.51 -9.74
C ASN A 420 -1.39 -8.63 -10.62
N MET A 421 -1.17 -8.51 -11.93
CA MET A 421 -1.65 -9.44 -12.94
C MET A 421 -1.01 -10.82 -12.80
N THR A 422 0.29 -10.88 -12.52
CA THR A 422 1.02 -12.15 -12.42
C THR A 422 1.01 -12.74 -11.01
N GLY A 423 0.58 -11.99 -9.99
CA GLY A 423 0.48 -12.48 -8.63
C GLY A 423 1.77 -12.57 -7.82
N HIS A 424 2.92 -12.24 -8.42
CA HIS A 424 4.22 -12.20 -7.73
C HIS A 424 4.24 -11.18 -6.60
N PRO A 425 4.94 -11.44 -5.49
CA PRO A 425 5.05 -10.50 -4.38
C PRO A 425 5.94 -9.32 -4.79
N ALA A 426 5.55 -8.11 -4.43
CA ALA A 426 6.30 -6.88 -4.70
C ALA A 426 6.24 -5.93 -3.50
N ILE A 427 7.37 -5.36 -3.11
CA ILE A 427 7.49 -4.42 -1.98
C ILE A 427 8.09 -3.10 -2.46
N SER A 428 7.50 -1.98 -2.05
CA SER A 428 8.07 -0.65 -2.21
C SER A 428 8.75 -0.23 -0.92
N LEU A 429 10.01 0.20 -1.02
CA LEU A 429 10.87 0.65 0.07
C LEU A 429 11.33 2.08 -0.20
N PRO A 430 11.43 2.96 0.82
CA PRO A 430 12.07 4.26 0.65
C PRO A 430 13.52 4.07 0.19
N CYS A 431 13.93 4.80 -0.86
CA CYS A 431 15.27 4.66 -1.43
C CYS A 431 16.03 5.99 -1.60
N GLY A 432 15.37 7.12 -1.37
CA GLY A 432 15.97 8.43 -1.35
C GLY A 432 14.92 9.54 -1.35
N PHE A 433 15.38 10.77 -1.59
CA PHE A 433 14.54 11.94 -1.77
C PHE A 433 14.90 12.63 -3.09
N GLY A 434 13.89 13.19 -3.74
CA GLY A 434 14.07 14.08 -4.88
C GLY A 434 14.68 15.42 -4.47
N SER A 435 15.10 16.18 -5.45
CA SER A 435 15.52 17.58 -5.32
C SER A 435 14.40 18.49 -4.79
N ASP A 436 13.14 18.06 -4.95
CA ASP A 436 11.93 18.67 -4.39
C ASP A 436 11.66 18.29 -2.92
N GLY A 437 12.53 17.48 -2.30
CA GLY A 437 12.40 17.01 -0.92
C GLY A 437 11.35 15.90 -0.73
N LEU A 438 10.82 15.32 -1.81
CA LEU A 438 9.81 14.27 -1.72
C LEU A 438 10.44 12.86 -1.77
N PRO A 439 9.85 11.87 -1.09
CA PRO A 439 10.36 10.51 -1.10
C PRO A 439 10.35 9.85 -2.49
N ILE A 440 11.28 8.92 -2.68
CA ILE A 440 11.37 8.03 -3.85
C ILE A 440 11.35 6.58 -3.36
N GLY A 441 10.68 5.69 -4.11
CA GLY A 441 10.54 4.28 -3.76
C GLY A 441 11.27 3.33 -4.71
N LEU A 442 12.00 2.37 -4.15
CA LEU A 442 12.52 1.18 -4.83
C LEU A 442 11.50 0.04 -4.73
N GLN A 443 11.12 -0.54 -5.87
CA GLN A 443 10.32 -1.76 -5.90
C GLN A 443 11.23 -2.98 -6.05
N LEU A 444 11.13 -3.91 -5.09
CA LEU A 444 11.69 -5.25 -5.19
C LEU A 444 10.56 -6.26 -5.45
N VAL A 445 10.80 -7.23 -6.34
CA VAL A 445 9.85 -8.29 -6.68
C VAL A 445 10.49 -9.64 -6.42
N GLY A 446 9.77 -10.51 -5.72
CA GLY A 446 10.24 -11.85 -5.36
C GLY A 446 9.63 -12.95 -6.22
N GLN A 447 10.13 -14.18 -6.01
CA GLN A 447 9.53 -15.40 -6.56
C GLN A 447 8.06 -15.54 -6.14
N PHE A 448 7.24 -16.19 -6.97
CA PHE A 448 5.85 -16.47 -6.60
C PHE A 448 5.81 -17.31 -5.32
N ARG A 449 5.10 -16.83 -4.28
CA ARG A 449 5.10 -17.37 -2.91
C ARG A 449 6.44 -17.26 -2.16
N GLY A 450 7.38 -16.48 -2.67
CA GLY A 450 8.69 -16.17 -2.07
C GLY A 450 8.69 -14.95 -1.15
N ASP A 451 7.55 -14.63 -0.52
CA ASP A 451 7.32 -13.44 0.30
C ASP A 451 8.33 -13.31 1.45
N ALA A 452 8.70 -14.42 2.09
CA ALA A 452 9.67 -14.43 3.17
C ALA A 452 11.09 -14.06 2.67
N GLN A 453 11.50 -14.57 1.52
CA GLN A 453 12.79 -14.20 0.92
C GLN A 453 12.79 -12.73 0.48
N LEU A 454 11.68 -12.25 -0.07
CA LEU A 454 11.50 -10.85 -0.43
C LEU A 454 11.61 -9.94 0.82
N LEU A 455 10.94 -10.29 1.92
CA LEU A 455 11.03 -9.54 3.17
C LEU A 455 12.44 -9.52 3.75
N ARG A 456 13.18 -10.63 3.66
CA ARG A 456 14.58 -10.67 4.12
C ARG A 456 15.47 -9.73 3.33
N ALA A 457 15.35 -9.73 2.00
CA ALA A 457 16.10 -8.82 1.16
C ALA A 457 15.72 -7.35 1.43
N ALA A 458 14.43 -7.09 1.64
CA ALA A 458 13.95 -5.77 2.03
C ALA A 458 14.53 -5.31 3.38
N ALA A 459 14.58 -6.19 4.38
CA ALA A 459 15.14 -5.89 5.69
C ALA A 459 16.64 -5.60 5.61
N LEU A 460 17.39 -6.39 4.83
CA LEU A 460 18.82 -6.14 4.56
C LEU A 460 19.03 -4.79 3.87
N TYR A 461 18.24 -4.48 2.84
CA TYR A 461 18.28 -3.17 2.18
C TYR A 461 17.95 -2.01 3.13
N GLU A 462 16.89 -2.15 3.95
CA GLU A 462 16.52 -1.14 4.94
C GLU A 462 17.65 -0.89 5.95
N SER A 463 18.36 -1.96 6.37
CA SER A 463 19.40 -1.88 7.41
C SER A 463 20.65 -1.06 7.04
N VAL A 464 20.87 -0.78 5.76
CA VAL A 464 22.05 -0.02 5.28
C VAL A 464 21.77 1.47 5.05
N HIS A 465 20.62 1.97 5.48
CA HIS A 465 20.28 3.39 5.43
C HIS A 465 19.24 3.77 6.50
N ASP A 466 19.16 5.05 6.86
CA ASP A 466 18.16 5.55 7.83
C ASP A 466 17.08 6.42 7.15
N LEU A 467 16.51 5.94 6.04
CA LEU A 467 15.44 6.67 5.35
C LEU A 467 14.11 6.57 6.11
N THR A 468 13.86 5.44 6.78
CA THR A 468 12.64 5.22 7.58
C THR A 468 12.69 5.88 8.96
N GLY A 469 13.86 6.35 9.42
CA GLY A 469 13.99 7.25 10.57
C GLY A 469 13.74 8.73 10.24
N GLN A 470 13.67 9.11 8.95
CA GLN A 470 13.36 10.48 8.55
C GLN A 470 11.84 10.72 8.53
N TRP A 471 11.41 11.81 9.16
CA TRP A 471 10.00 12.15 9.31
C TRP A 471 9.66 13.44 8.58
N PRO A 472 8.44 13.55 8.03
CA PRO A 472 7.97 14.81 7.46
C PRO A 472 7.93 15.90 8.54
N THR A 473 8.21 17.13 8.12
CA THR A 473 8.03 18.30 9.01
C THR A 473 6.54 18.64 9.05
N LEU A 474 5.88 18.19 10.11
CA LEU A 474 4.44 18.40 10.29
C LEU A 474 4.16 19.69 11.07
N PRO A 475 3.08 20.43 10.74
CA PRO A 475 2.72 21.63 11.45
C PRO A 475 2.44 21.33 12.93
N ARG A 476 3.04 22.12 13.83
CA ARG A 476 2.90 21.98 15.28
C ARG A 476 1.54 22.48 15.80
N HIS A 477 0.89 23.36 15.05
CA HIS A 477 -0.44 23.92 15.34
C HIS A 477 -1.36 23.75 14.12
N PRO A 478 -2.69 23.65 14.30
CA PRO A 478 -3.61 23.75 13.18
C PRO A 478 -3.30 25.06 12.45
N LEU A 479 -2.90 24.96 11.19
CA LEU A 479 -2.75 26.13 10.35
C LEU A 479 -4.11 26.83 10.33
N ASN A 480 -4.13 28.15 10.51
CA ASN A 480 -5.28 28.98 10.12
C ASN A 480 -5.38 28.89 8.59
N ILE A 481 -5.92 27.78 8.10
CA ILE A 481 -6.25 27.61 6.69
C ILE A 481 -7.51 28.45 6.51
N VAL A 482 -7.32 29.67 6.01
CA VAL A 482 -8.42 30.52 5.53
C VAL A 482 -9.13 29.73 4.40
N PRO A 483 -10.47 29.66 4.43
CA PRO A 483 -11.26 28.69 3.65
C PRO A 483 -11.03 28.72 2.14
#